data_AF-A0A447QMJ8-F1
#
_entry.id   AF-A0A447QMJ8-F1
#
_cell.length_a   1.000
_cell.length_b   1.000
_cell.length_c   1.000
_cell.angle_alpha   90.00
_cell.angle_beta   90.00
_cell.angle_gamma   90.00
#
_symmetry.space_group_name_H-M   'P 1'
#
loop_
_entity.id
_entity.type
_entity.pdbx_description
1 polymer ?
#
loop_
_entity_poly.entity_id
_entity_poly.type
_entity_poly.pdbx_seq_one_letter_code
_entity_poly.pdbx_strand_id
1 'polypeptide(L)'
;MPEVVNQVCFKVIGNDTCVTMASEAGQLQLNVMEPVIGQAMFESIHILTNASYNLLEKCINGITANKEVCEHYVFNSIGIVTYLNPFIGHHNGDIVGKICAGNR
;
A
#
# COMPACT_ATOMS: atom_id res chain seq x y z
N MET A 1 -3.02 -0.93 -14.33
CA MET A 1 -1.57 -1.01 -14.00
C MET A 1 -1.36 -1.41 -12.55
N PRO A 2 -2.01 -0.78 -11.56
CA PRO A 2 -1.92 -1.24 -10.17
C PRO A 2 -2.30 -2.73 -9.98
N GLU A 3 -3.22 -3.25 -10.78
CA GLU A 3 -3.72 -4.63 -10.68
C GLU A 3 -2.64 -5.67 -11.02
N VAL A 4 -1.78 -5.40 -12.01
CA VAL A 4 -0.66 -6.31 -12.35
C VAL A 4 0.45 -6.21 -11.31
N VAL A 5 0.65 -5.04 -10.70
CA VAL A 5 1.60 -4.88 -9.58
C VAL A 5 1.13 -5.71 -8.39
N ASN A 6 -0.16 -5.70 -8.06
CA ASN A 6 -0.71 -6.55 -6.99
C ASN A 6 -0.45 -8.04 -7.24
N GLN A 7 -0.65 -8.52 -8.48
CA GLN A 7 -0.36 -9.91 -8.84
C GLN A 7 1.13 -10.25 -8.68
N VAL A 8 2.02 -9.33 -9.07
CA VAL A 8 3.46 -9.48 -8.88
C VAL A 8 3.81 -9.52 -7.38
N CYS A 9 3.23 -8.66 -6.55
CA CYS A 9 3.43 -8.70 -5.11
C CYS A 9 3.00 -10.06 -4.51
N PHE A 10 1.85 -10.60 -4.90
CA PHE A 10 1.42 -11.93 -4.46
C PHE A 10 2.40 -13.03 -4.89
N LYS A 11 2.91 -12.96 -6.12
CA LYS A 11 3.90 -13.91 -6.63
C LYS A 11 5.22 -13.82 -5.86
N VAL A 12 5.70 -12.62 -5.53
CA VAL A 12 6.91 -12.40 -4.71
C VAL A 12 6.73 -12.99 -3.32
N ILE A 13 5.57 -12.80 -2.68
CA ILE A 13 5.26 -13.39 -1.36
C ILE A 13 5.27 -14.93 -1.43
N GLY A 14 4.69 -15.51 -2.48
CA GLY A 14 4.74 -16.95 -2.70
C GLY A 14 6.17 -17.48 -2.91
N ASN A 15 6.99 -16.76 -3.68
CA ASN A 15 8.39 -17.09 -3.90
C ASN A 15 9.21 -16.99 -2.61
N ASP A 16 8.93 -16.01 -1.74
CA ASP A 16 9.58 -15.88 -0.42
C ASP A 16 9.28 -17.07 0.50
N THR A 17 8.04 -17.57 0.47
CA THR A 17 7.67 -18.81 1.18
C THR A 17 8.47 -20.00 0.67
N CYS A 18 8.63 -20.12 -0.66
CA CYS A 18 9.45 -21.18 -1.27
C CYS A 18 10.92 -21.08 -0.84
N VAL A 19 11.51 -19.88 -0.87
CA VAL A 19 12.88 -19.63 -0.40
C VAL A 19 13.04 -20.00 1.07
N THR A 20 12.08 -19.63 1.92
CA THR A 20 12.10 -19.94 3.35
C THR A 20 12.13 -21.45 3.59
N MET A 21 11.22 -22.19 2.98
CA MET A 21 11.17 -23.66 3.12
C MET A 21 12.42 -24.34 2.56
N ALA A 22 12.92 -23.89 1.41
CA ALA A 22 14.13 -24.45 0.80
C ALA A 22 15.39 -24.16 1.63
N SER A 23 15.45 -23.00 2.28
CA SER A 23 16.58 -22.61 3.13
C SER A 23 16.67 -23.47 4.40
N GLU A 24 15.53 -23.86 4.97
CA GLU A 24 15.46 -24.70 6.17
C GLU A 24 15.84 -26.16 5.90
N ALA A 25 15.61 -26.67 4.68
CA ALA A 25 15.85 -28.06 4.29
C ALA A 25 17.34 -28.42 4.04
N GLY A 26 18.29 -27.67 4.59
CA GLY A 26 19.72 -28.01 4.51
C GLY A 26 20.06 -29.30 5.27
N GLN A 27 20.97 -30.11 4.73
CA GLN A 27 21.33 -31.40 5.34
C GLN A 27 22.84 -31.54 5.52
N LEU A 28 23.28 -31.67 6.77
CA LEU A 28 24.67 -31.82 7.17
C LEU A 28 25.56 -30.67 6.64
N GLN A 29 26.42 -30.94 5.65
CA GLN A 29 27.44 -29.99 5.17
C GLN A 29 26.94 -29.06 4.06
N LEU A 30 25.76 -29.30 3.48
CA LEU A 30 25.31 -28.57 2.29
C LEU A 30 23.79 -28.42 2.23
N ASN A 31 23.32 -27.32 1.65
CA ASN A 31 21.94 -27.17 1.21
C ASN A 31 21.86 -27.45 -0.30
N VAL A 32 21.20 -28.54 -0.70
CA VAL A 32 21.06 -28.91 -2.12
C VAL A 32 19.86 -28.24 -2.81
N MET A 33 19.07 -27.45 -2.07
CA MET A 33 17.90 -26.72 -2.56
C MET A 33 18.26 -25.34 -3.14
N GLU A 34 19.55 -25.00 -3.17
CA GLU A 34 20.07 -23.75 -3.77
C GLU A 34 19.51 -23.45 -5.17
N PRO A 35 19.30 -24.41 -6.09
CA PRO A 35 18.72 -24.11 -7.40
C PRO A 35 17.31 -23.51 -7.34
N VAL A 36 16.43 -24.00 -6.45
CA VAL A 36 15.06 -23.45 -6.33
C VAL A 36 15.06 -22.09 -5.62
N ILE A 37 15.97 -21.90 -4.66
CA ILE A 37 16.20 -20.60 -4.01
C ILE A 37 16.61 -19.58 -5.06
N GLY A 38 17.63 -19.90 -5.87
CA GLY A 38 18.10 -19.03 -6.94
C GLY A 38 17.01 -18.69 -7.94
N GLN A 39 16.26 -19.69 -8.42
CA GLN A 39 15.17 -19.45 -9.38
C GLN A 39 14.09 -18.52 -8.81
N ALA A 40 13.61 -18.78 -7.59
CA ALA A 40 12.57 -17.98 -6.95
C ALA A 40 13.04 -16.54 -6.69
N MET A 41 14.29 -16.35 -6.25
CA MET A 41 14.86 -15.02 -6.04
C MET A 41 15.02 -14.24 -7.34
N PHE A 42 15.61 -14.84 -8.38
CA PHE A 42 15.82 -14.15 -9.66
C PHE A 42 14.50 -13.86 -10.37
N GLU A 43 13.52 -14.77 -10.30
CA GLU A 43 12.17 -14.51 -10.81
C GLU A 43 11.56 -13.29 -10.11
N SER A 44 11.55 -13.28 -8.76
CA SER A 44 11.01 -12.17 -7.97
C SER A 44 11.65 -10.84 -8.32
N ILE A 45 12.99 -10.79 -8.41
CA ILE A 45 13.72 -9.57 -8.79
C ILE A 45 13.30 -9.12 -10.20
N HIS A 46 13.25 -10.04 -11.16
CA HIS A 46 12.92 -9.72 -12.55
C HIS A 46 11.50 -9.16 -12.68
N ILE A 47 10.50 -9.86 -12.13
CA ILE A 47 9.10 -9.45 -12.26
C ILE A 47 8.80 -8.17 -11.48
N LEU A 48 9.39 -7.99 -10.28
CA LEU A 48 9.19 -6.81 -9.47
C LEU A 48 9.82 -5.57 -10.13
N THR A 49 11.03 -5.72 -10.67
CA THR A 49 11.70 -4.64 -11.41
C THR A 49 10.85 -4.17 -12.58
N ASN A 50 10.38 -5.12 -13.41
CA ASN A 50 9.52 -4.79 -14.56
C ASN A 50 8.20 -4.14 -14.12
N ALA A 51 7.57 -4.65 -13.05
CA ALA A 51 6.33 -4.09 -12.52
C ALA A 51 6.52 -2.66 -12.00
N SER A 52 7.62 -2.37 -11.30
CA SER A 52 7.95 -1.03 -10.80
C SER A 52 8.14 -0.02 -11.94
N TYR A 53 8.90 -0.38 -12.99
CA TYR A 53 9.06 0.51 -14.15
C TYR A 53 7.74 0.73 -14.90
N ASN A 54 6.96 -0.34 -15.14
CA ASN A 54 5.66 -0.19 -15.80
C ASN A 54 4.68 0.64 -14.95
N LEU A 55 4.69 0.49 -13.62
CA LEU A 55 3.85 1.30 -12.75
C LEU A 55 4.25 2.77 -12.81
N LEU A 56 5.54 3.07 -12.80
CA LEU A 56 6.05 4.44 -12.95
C LEU A 56 5.59 5.06 -14.26
N GLU A 57 5.92 4.41 -15.38
CA GLU A 57 5.72 4.96 -16.72
C GLU A 57 4.24 5.02 -17.12
N LYS A 58 3.46 3.98 -16.80
CA LYS A 58 2.09 3.81 -17.31
C LYS A 58 1.01 4.16 -16.30
N CYS A 59 1.37 4.58 -15.09
CA CYS A 59 0.41 4.99 -14.07
C CYS A 59 0.88 6.24 -13.34
N ILE A 60 1.98 6.16 -12.58
CA ILE A 60 2.38 7.22 -11.63
C ILE A 60 2.64 8.55 -12.34
N ASN A 61 3.39 8.54 -13.45
CA ASN A 61 3.72 9.77 -14.19
C ASN A 61 2.48 10.54 -14.70
N GLY A 62 1.35 9.87 -14.85
CA GLY A 62 0.10 10.46 -15.34
C GLY A 62 -0.91 10.79 -14.25
N ILE A 63 -0.62 10.55 -12.97
CA ILE A 63 -1.56 10.83 -11.87
C ILE A 63 -1.73 12.34 -11.72
N THR A 64 -2.98 12.80 -11.80
CA THR A 64 -3.36 14.19 -11.51
C THR A 64 -4.37 14.22 -10.37
N ALA A 65 -4.25 15.22 -9.50
CA ALA A 65 -5.26 15.45 -8.47
C ALA A 65 -6.54 16.04 -9.08
N ASN A 66 -7.69 15.55 -8.64
CA ASN A 66 -8.97 16.23 -8.87
C ASN A 66 -9.17 17.24 -7.73
N LYS A 67 -8.63 18.45 -7.91
CA LYS A 67 -8.53 19.44 -6.85
C LYS A 67 -9.90 19.83 -6.29
N GLU A 68 -10.87 20.10 -7.17
CA GLU A 68 -12.20 20.56 -6.79
C GLU A 68 -12.94 19.51 -5.96
N VAL A 69 -12.85 18.24 -6.35
CA VAL A 69 -13.47 17.13 -5.59
C VAL A 69 -12.77 16.93 -4.25
N CYS A 70 -11.43 16.97 -4.21
CA CYS A 70 -10.67 16.88 -2.97
C CYS A 70 -11.01 18.02 -1.99
N GLU A 71 -11.08 19.26 -2.50
CA GLU A 71 -11.45 20.45 -1.73
C GLU A 71 -12.88 20.32 -1.20
N HIS A 72 -13.81 19.86 -2.03
CA HIS A 72 -15.19 19.58 -1.62
C HIS A 72 -15.25 18.52 -0.51
N TYR A 73 -14.45 17.44 -0.57
CA TYR A 73 -14.41 16.45 0.51
C TYR A 73 -13.92 17.05 1.83
N VAL A 74 -12.91 17.92 1.80
CA VAL A 74 -12.38 18.58 3.01
C VAL A 74 -13.42 19.51 3.61
N PHE A 75 -13.98 20.44 2.84
CA PHE A 75 -14.90 21.43 3.37
C PHE A 75 -16.24 20.86 3.81
N ASN A 76 -16.63 19.71 3.26
CA ASN A 76 -17.82 19.01 3.72
C ASN A 76 -17.51 17.96 4.79
N SER A 77 -16.25 17.75 5.18
CA SER A 77 -15.89 16.78 6.22
C SER A 77 -16.20 17.33 7.61
N ILE A 78 -16.88 16.54 8.43
CA ILE A 78 -17.08 16.83 9.85
C ILE A 78 -15.72 16.93 10.58
N GLY A 79 -14.71 16.20 10.09
CA GLY A 79 -13.35 16.19 10.67
C GLY A 79 -12.67 17.55 10.68
N ILE A 80 -13.14 18.53 9.89
CA ILE A 80 -12.60 19.90 9.92
C ILE A 80 -12.79 20.55 11.31
N VAL A 81 -13.75 20.08 12.11
CA VAL A 81 -13.99 20.58 13.47
C VAL A 81 -12.77 20.41 14.40
N THR A 82 -11.93 19.40 14.17
CA THR A 82 -10.72 19.16 14.97
C THR A 82 -9.72 20.32 14.86
N TYR A 83 -9.68 20.99 13.71
CA TYR A 83 -8.88 22.21 13.53
C TYR A 83 -9.34 23.35 14.46
N LEU A 84 -10.60 23.38 14.85
CA LEU A 84 -11.18 24.42 15.70
C LEU A 84 -10.93 24.18 17.19
N ASN A 85 -10.48 22.98 17.60
CA ASN A 85 -10.28 22.61 19.00
C ASN A 85 -9.46 23.61 19.83
N PRO A 86 -8.37 24.24 19.33
CA PRO A 86 -7.63 25.25 20.08
C PRO A 86 -8.43 26.53 20.36
N PHE A 87 -9.47 26.81 19.58
CA PHE A 87 -10.27 28.05 19.66
C PHE A 87 -11.56 27.86 20.46
N ILE A 88 -12.24 26.73 20.27
CA ILE A 88 -13.52 26.46 20.91
C ILE A 88 -13.42 25.42 22.04
N GLY A 89 -12.28 24.73 22.16
CA GLY A 89 -12.10 23.61 23.09
C GLY A 89 -12.67 22.31 22.54
N HIS A 90 -12.04 21.19 22.91
CA HIS A 90 -12.41 19.84 22.44
C HIS A 90 -13.90 19.52 22.70
N HIS A 91 -14.41 19.84 23.89
CA HIS A 91 -15.79 19.57 24.25
C HIS A 91 -16.80 20.26 23.32
N ASN A 92 -16.56 21.53 22.97
CA ASN A 92 -17.44 22.24 22.04
C ASN A 92 -17.27 21.74 20.60
N GLY A 93 -16.06 21.33 20.21
CA GLY A 93 -15.83 20.63 18.94
C GLY A 93 -16.65 19.35 18.80
N ASP A 94 -16.72 18.53 19.85
CA ASP A 94 -17.53 17.30 19.87
C ASP A 94 -19.03 17.59 19.69
N ILE A 95 -19.53 18.67 20.32
CA ILE A 95 -20.94 19.09 20.19
C ILE A 95 -21.23 19.48 18.73
N VAL A 96 -20.38 20.33 18.13
CA VAL A 96 -20.55 20.74 16.72
C VAL A 96 -20.50 19.53 15.79
N GLY A 97 -19.56 18.61 16.02
CA GLY A 97 -19.45 17.37 15.25
C GLY A 97 -20.72 16.52 15.30
N LYS A 98 -21.33 16.36 16.48
CA LYS A 98 -22.60 15.63 16.65
C LYS A 98 -23.76 16.27 15.90
N ILE A 99 -23.88 17.60 15.94
CA ILE A 99 -24.93 18.34 15.24
C ILE A 99 -24.77 18.16 13.72
N CYS A 100 -23.55 18.32 13.20
CA CYS A 100 -23.28 18.14 11.77
C CYS A 100 -23.48 16.68 11.30
N ALA A 101 -23.20 15.69 12.14
CA ALA A 101 -23.46 14.27 11.83
C ALA A 101 -24.95 13.93 11.78
N GLY A 102 -25.77 14.56 12.62
CA GLY A 102 -27.22 14.34 12.65
C GLY A 102 -28.01 15.03 11.53
N ASN A 103 -27.38 15.97 10.81
CA ASN A 103 -28.00 16.75 9.72
C ASN A 103 -27.58 16.28 8.31
N ARG A 104 -26.93 15.10 8.21
CA ARG A 104 -26.56 14.47 6.93
C ARG A 104 -27.59 13.44 6.48
#